data_AF-A0A8T0HW61-F1
#
_entry.id   AF-A0A8T0HW61-F1
#
_cell.length_a   1.000
_cell.length_b   1.000
_cell.length_c   1.000
_cell.angle_alpha   90.00
_cell.angle_beta   90.00
_cell.angle_gamma   90.00
#
_symmetry.space_group_name_H-M   'P 1'
#
loop_
_entity.id
_entity.type
_entity.pdbx_description
1 polymer ?
#
loop_
_entity_poly.entity_id
_entity_poly.type
_entity_poly.pdbx_seq_one_letter_code
_entity_poly.pdbx_strand_id
1 'polypeptide(L)' 'MQFPLYTLMVFDEWHQGIPVGWVLTSRCGEEDLTPWMTALNQKMATTCPGWNPSAFIVDCALGEINALT' A
#
# COMPACT_ATOMS: atom_id res chain seq x y z
N MET A 1 18.71 -4.46 12.10
CA MET A 1 17.89 -3.41 11.47
C MET A 1 16.58 -4.05 11.06
N GLN A 2 15.45 -3.49 11.48
CA GLN A 2 14.13 -3.97 11.10
C GLN A 2 13.57 -2.97 10.09
N PHE A 3 13.19 -3.43 8.90
CA PHE A 3 12.58 -2.62 7.85
C PHE A 3 11.08 -2.90 7.84
N PRO A 4 10.22 -1.87 7.95
CA PRO A 4 8.79 -2.06 7.76
C PRO A 4 8.49 -2.67 6.39
N LEU A 5 7.64 -3.69 6.40
CA LEU A 5 7.15 -4.36 5.21
C LEU A 5 5.68 -4.00 5.02
N TYR A 6 5.38 -3.36 3.90
CA TYR A 6 4.01 -3.10 3.48
C TYR A 6 3.58 -4.10 2.42
N THR A 7 2.38 -4.64 2.57
CA THR A 7 1.78 -5.55 1.59
C THR A 7 0.79 -4.77 0.75
N LEU A 8 0.99 -4.74 -0.56
CA LEU A 8 0.03 -4.20 -1.51
C LEU A 8 -1.04 -5.27 -1.75
N MET A 9 -2.29 -4.94 -1.44
CA MET A 9 -3.44 -5.81 -1.66
C MET A 9 -4.39 -5.18 -2.67
N VAL A 10 -5.00 -6.04 -3.49
CA VAL A 10 -6.10 -5.66 -4.37
C VAL A 10 -7.37 -6.31 -3.83
N PHE A 11 -8.42 -5.52 -3.69
CA PHE A 11 -9.74 -5.97 -3.25
C PHE A 11 -10.69 -6.04 -4.43
N ASP A 12 -11.50 -7.08 -4.47
CA ASP A 12 -12.65 -7.17 -5.38
C ASP A 12 -13.90 -6.50 -4.78
N GLU A 13 -15.01 -6.53 -5.54
CA GLU A 13 -16.30 -5.97 -5.13
C GLU A 13 -16.90 -6.67 -3.89
N TRP A 14 -16.41 -7.85 -3.54
CA TRP A 14 -16.80 -8.62 -2.36
C TRP A 14 -15.82 -8.44 -1.18
N HIS A 15 -14.95 -7.43 -1.25
CA HIS A 15 -13.91 -7.14 -0.26
C HIS A 15 -12.96 -8.32 -0.02
N GLN A 16 -12.79 -9.22 -0.99
CA GLN A 16 -11.77 -10.26 -0.92
C GLN A 16 -10.45 -9.66 -1.36
N GLY A 17 -9.51 -9.60 -0.42
CA GLY A 17 -8.16 -9.07 -0.65
C GLY A 17 -7.20 -10.17 -1.09
N ILE A 18 -6.49 -9.95 -2.21
CA ILE A 18 -5.33 -10.76 -2.58
C ILE A 18 -4.04 -9.93 -2.49
N PRO A 19 -2.96 -10.46 -1.89
CA PRO A 19 -1.67 -9.80 -1.91
C PRO A 19 -1.08 -9.86 -3.33
N VAL A 20 -0.66 -8.71 -3.85
CA VAL A 20 -0.11 -8.60 -5.21
C VAL A 20 1.34 -8.11 -5.24
N GLY A 21 1.86 -7.61 -4.12
CA GLY A 21 3.24 -7.14 -4.03
C GLY A 21 3.62 -6.67 -2.64
N TRP A 22 4.89 -6.31 -2.49
CA TRP A 22 5.45 -5.83 -1.23
C TRP A 22 6.35 -4.62 -1.42
N VAL A 23 6.33 -3.70 -0.45
CA VAL A 23 7.22 -2.54 -0.39
C VAL A 23 7.98 -2.59 0.93
N LEU A 24 9.31 -2.58 0.84
CA LEU A 24 10.20 -2.43 1.99
C LEU A 24 10.60 -0.97 2.12
N THR A 25 10.34 -0.36 3.26
CA THR A 25 10.66 1.05 3.53
C THR A 25 11.65 1.18 4.69
N SER A 26 12.21 2.38 4.85
CA SER A 26 13.11 2.66 5.98
C SER A 26 12.36 2.97 7.28
N ARG A 27 11.10 3.41 7.19
CA ARG A 27 10.24 3.85 8.30
C ARG A 27 8.77 3.51 8.02
N CYS A 28 7.95 3.48 9.08
CA CYS A 28 6.50 3.30 8.95
C CYS A 28 5.86 4.68 8.91
N GLY A 29 5.41 5.12 7.74
CA GLY A 29 4.85 6.46 7.55
C GLY A 29 4.21 6.63 6.17
N GLU A 30 3.17 7.46 6.11
CA GLU A 30 2.50 7.81 4.86
C GLU A 30 3.47 8.46 3.86
N GLU A 31 4.39 9.28 4.37
CA GLU A 31 5.46 9.94 3.60
C GLU A 31 6.41 8.97 2.88
N ASP A 32 6.68 7.80 3.47
CA ASP A 32 7.54 6.78 2.85
C ASP A 32 6.81 6.01 1.73
N LEU A 33 5.48 5.92 1.79
CA LEU A 33 4.66 5.18 0.84
C LEU A 33 4.07 6.03 -0.28
N THR A 34 3.80 7.30 -0.03
CA THR A 34 3.18 8.21 -1.01
C THR A 34 3.91 8.22 -2.36
N PRO A 35 5.26 8.24 -2.43
CA PRO A 35 5.97 8.17 -3.72
C PRO A 35 5.72 6.87 -4.47
N TRP A 36 5.66 5.73 -3.77
CA TRP A 36 5.39 4.42 -4.37
C TRP A 36 3.97 4.33 -4.91
N MET A 37 2.97 4.78 -4.13
CA MET A 37 1.57 4.78 -4.56
C MET A 37 1.36 5.73 -5.74
N THR A 38 2.02 6.90 -5.74
CA THR A 38 1.99 7.85 -6.86
C THR A 38 2.60 7.24 -8.13
N ALA A 39 3.77 6.61 -8.01
CA ALA A 39 4.45 5.98 -9.14
C ALA A 39 3.63 4.81 -9.72
N LEU A 40 3.03 3.98 -8.86
CA LEU A 40 2.12 2.92 -9.27
C LEU A 40 0.94 3.50 -10.03
N ASN A 41 0.31 4.56 -9.51
CA ASN A 41 -0.84 5.18 -10.12
C ASN A 41 -0.52 5.72 -11.53
N GLN A 42 0.58 6.46 -11.66
CA GLN A 42 1.06 6.99 -12.94
C GLN A 42 1.40 5.87 -13.94
N LYS A 43 2.06 4.81 -13.47
CA LYS A 43 2.43 3.67 -14.32
C LYS A 43 1.20 2.96 -14.87
N MET A 44 0.22 2.72 -14.02
CA MET A 44 -1.00 2.02 -14.42
C MET A 44 -1.90 2.89 -15.32
N ALA A 45 -1.95 4.21 -15.11
CA ALA A 45 -2.66 5.12 -16.01
C ALA A 45 -2.16 5.02 -17.47
N THR A 46 -0.87 4.74 -17.67
CA THR A 46 -0.30 4.53 -19.03
C THR A 46 -0.40 3.09 -19.53
N THR A 47 -0.40 2.11 -18.63
CA THR A 47 -0.33 0.69 -18.98
C THR A 47 -1.71 0.03 -19.07
N CYS A 48 -2.70 0.54 -18.36
CA CYS A 48 -4.05 0.02 -18.28
C CYS A 48 -5.07 1.18 -18.19
N PRO A 49 -5.53 1.74 -19.32
CA PRO A 49 -6.42 2.92 -19.33
C PRO A 49 -7.77 2.73 -18.61
N GLY A 50 -8.21 1.48 -18.41
CA GLY A 50 -9.42 1.15 -17.65
C GLY A 50 -9.20 1.03 -16.14
N TRP A 51 -7.96 1.12 -15.66
CA TRP A 51 -7.67 1.00 -14.24
C TRP A 51 -7.93 2.34 -13.54
N ASN A 52 -8.98 2.37 -12.71
CA ASN A 52 -9.40 3.54 -11.96
C ASN A 52 -9.72 3.12 -10.51
N PRO A 53 -8.72 2.97 -9.63
CA PRO A 53 -8.95 2.58 -8.25
C PRO A 53 -9.75 3.67 -7.53
N SER A 54 -10.77 3.29 -6.77
CA SER A 54 -11.60 4.24 -6.02
C SER A 54 -10.84 4.92 -4.88
N ALA A 55 -9.86 4.23 -4.29
CA ALA A 55 -9.01 4.75 -3.22
C ALA A 55 -7.74 3.89 -3.07
N PHE A 56 -6.74 4.45 -2.37
CA PHE A 56 -5.65 3.69 -1.77
C PHE A 56 -5.79 3.78 -0.25
N ILE A 57 -5.66 2.64 0.43
CA ILE A 57 -5.69 2.56 1.89
C ILE A 57 -4.29 2.15 2.33
N VAL A 58 -3.69 2.96 3.19
CA VAL A 58 -2.39 2.69 3.80
C VAL A 58 -2.62 2.49 5.30
N ASP A 59 -2.17 1.35 5.80
CA ASP A 59 -2.25 1.02 7.22
C ASP A 59 -0.84 0.78 7.79
N CYS A 60 -0.61 1.21 9.03
CA CYS A 60 0.64 1.04 9.76
C CYS A 60 0.34 0.28 11.06
N ALA A 61 0.47 -1.06 11.02
CA ALA A 61 0.30 -1.93 12.18
C ALA A 61 1.20 -1.56 13.38
N LEU A 62 2.28 -0.82 13.15
CA LEU A 62 3.18 -0.32 14.20
C LEU A 62 2.47 0.62 15.18
N GLY A 63 1.52 1.44 14.71
CA GLY A 63 0.74 2.31 15.58
C GLY A 63 -0.17 1.53 16.54
N GLU A 64 -0.75 0.44 16.04
CA GLU A 64 -1.61 -0.46 16.83
C GLU A 64 -0.80 -1.31 17.81
N ILE A 65 0.36 -1.84 17.39
CA ILE A 65 1.27 -2.59 18.26
C ILE A 65 1.72 -1.71 19.44
N ASN A 66 2.11 -0.46 19.18
CA ASN A 66 2.51 0.48 20.24
C ASN A 66 1.37 0.80 21.22
N ALA A 67 0.11 0.69 20.80
CA ALA A 67 -1.04 0.91 21.67
C ALA A 67 -1.34 -0.32 22.57
N LEU A 68 -0.79 -1.49 22.23
CA LEU A 68 -0.97 -2.75 22.96
C LEU A 68 0.18 -3.04 23.95
N THR A 69 1.25 -2.25 23.94
CA THR A 69 2.45 -2.37 24.78
C THR A 69 2.65 -1.17 25.69
#